data_AF-A0A6L8GI74-F1
#
_entry.id   AF-A0A6L8GI74-F1
#
_cell.length_a   1.000
_cell.length_b   1.000
_cell.length_c   1.000
_cell.angle_alpha   90.00
_cell.angle_beta   90.00
_cell.angle_gamma   90.00
#
_symmetry.space_group_name_H-M   'P 1'
#
loop_
_entity.id
_entity.type
_entity.pdbx_description
1 polymer ?
#
loop_
_entity_poly.entity_id
_entity_poly.type
_entity_poly.pdbx_seq_one_letter_code
_entity_poly.pdbx_strand_id
1 'polypeptide(L)'
;MATRLARLGDWTSVFLGTIERVGNALPHPATLFAILALLTVLASGVAATMDLEVVHPGTGETVRPANLLTIAGFHRILTEMVTNFTGFAPLG
;
A
#
# COMPACT_ATOMS: atom_id res chain seq x y z
N MET A 1 9.47 43.24 15.25
CA MET A 1 8.22 42.44 15.22
C MET A 1 7.81 42.05 13.80
N ALA A 2 7.90 42.95 12.80
CA ALA A 2 7.56 42.67 11.40
C ALA A 2 8.40 41.57 10.70
N THR A 3 9.71 41.50 10.95
CA THR A 3 10.63 40.53 10.30
C THR A 3 10.38 39.07 10.72
N ARG A 4 9.78 38.85 11.91
CA ARG A 4 9.40 37.51 12.39
C ARG A 4 8.14 36.98 11.70
N LEU A 5 7.24 37.87 11.28
CA LEU A 5 5.99 37.52 10.59
C LEU A 5 6.22 37.19 9.11
N ALA A 6 7.14 37.87 8.43
CA ALA A 6 7.52 37.57 7.05
C ALA A 6 8.12 36.15 6.90
N ARG A 7 9.06 35.79 7.79
CA ARG A 7 9.70 34.46 7.78
C ARG A 7 8.72 33.30 8.03
N LEU A 8 7.63 33.54 8.77
CA LEU A 8 6.58 32.55 9.01
C LEU A 8 5.69 32.35 7.77
N GLY A 9 5.37 33.42 7.03
CA GLY A 9 4.62 33.34 5.78
C GLY A 9 5.36 32.60 4.66
N ASP A 10 6.68 32.76 4.61
CA ASP A 10 7.53 32.04 3.64
C ASP A 10 7.57 30.53 3.93
N TRP A 11 7.67 30.13 5.20
CA TRP A 11 7.69 28.71 5.57
C TRP A 11 6.32 28.04 5.39
N THR A 12 5.23 28.69 5.78
CA THR A 12 3.89 28.13 5.60
C THR A 12 3.50 28.03 4.13
N SER A 13 3.86 29.02 3.30
CA SER A 13 3.59 28.97 1.86
C SER A 13 4.39 27.87 1.15
N VAL A 14 5.66 27.69 1.49
CA VAL A 14 6.47 26.57 0.96
C VAL A 14 5.90 25.22 1.41
N PHE A 15 5.50 25.11 2.67
CA PHE A 15 4.88 23.90 3.23
C PHE A 15 3.56 23.56 2.53
N LEU A 16 2.63 24.52 2.46
CA LEU A 16 1.32 24.34 1.81
C LEU A 16 1.47 24.09 0.30
N GLY A 17 2.39 24.80 -0.36
CA GLY A 17 2.67 24.58 -1.78
C GLY A 17 3.26 23.19 -2.07
N THR A 18 4.00 22.63 -1.11
CA THR A 18 4.47 21.23 -1.20
C THR A 18 3.31 20.26 -1.04
N ILE A 19 2.41 20.46 -0.06
CA ILE A 19 1.22 19.63 0.14
C ILE A 19 0.32 19.65 -1.10
N GLU A 20 0.04 20.84 -1.63
CA GLU A 20 -0.79 20.99 -2.83
C GLU A 20 -0.20 20.23 -4.02
N ARG A 21 1.12 20.38 -4.25
CA ARG A 21 1.80 19.67 -5.34
C ARG A 21 1.75 18.16 -5.16
N VAL A 22 1.95 17.65 -3.95
CA VAL A 22 1.85 16.21 -3.65
C VAL A 22 0.41 15.72 -3.79
N GLY A 23 -0.56 16.47 -3.29
CA GLY A 23 -1.98 16.14 -3.41
C GLY A 23 -2.44 16.06 -4.86
N ASN A 24 -2.03 17.01 -5.70
CA ASN A 24 -2.33 17.02 -7.13
C ASN A 24 -1.59 15.93 -7.91
N ALA A 25 -0.47 15.41 -7.38
CA ALA A 25 0.28 14.33 -8.00
C ALA A 25 -0.29 12.93 -7.69
N LEU A 26 -1.16 12.80 -6.68
CA LEU A 26 -1.79 11.52 -6.35
C LEU A 26 -2.77 11.12 -7.47
N PRO A 27 -2.61 9.92 -8.06
CA PRO A 27 -3.56 9.44 -9.05
C PRO A 27 -4.91 9.13 -8.40
N HIS A 28 -5.94 9.00 -9.24
CA HIS A 28 -7.29 8.65 -8.80
C HIS A 28 -7.26 7.43 -7.85
N PRO A 29 -8.06 7.40 -6.75
CA PRO A 29 -7.99 6.33 -5.75
C PRO A 29 -8.03 4.91 -6.32
N ALA A 30 -8.88 4.66 -7.33
CA ALA A 30 -8.93 3.35 -8.00
C ALA A 30 -7.59 2.94 -8.63
N THR A 31 -6.87 3.89 -9.24
CA THR A 31 -5.55 3.65 -9.82
C THR A 31 -4.51 3.39 -8.73
N LEU A 32 -4.58 4.09 -7.59
CA LEU A 32 -3.73 3.80 -6.44
C LEU A 32 -3.91 2.35 -5.96
N PHE A 33 -5.14 1.89 -5.79
CA PHE A 33 -5.40 0.50 -5.40
C PHE A 33 -4.93 -0.52 -6.44
N ALA A 34 -5.10 -0.22 -7.74
CA ALA A 34 -4.59 -1.09 -8.80
C ALA A 34 -3.06 -1.21 -8.76
N ILE A 35 -2.36 -0.09 -8.54
CA ILE A 35 -0.90 -0.06 -8.37
C ILE A 35 -0.51 -0.88 -7.12
N LEU A 36 -1.16 -0.65 -5.98
CA LEU A 36 -0.87 -1.38 -4.74
C LEU A 36 -1.13 -2.88 -4.86
N ALA A 37 -2.19 -3.29 -5.56
CA ALA A 37 -2.49 -4.69 -5.83
C ALA A 37 -1.39 -5.33 -6.69
N LEU A 38 -0.97 -4.67 -7.77
CA LEU A 38 0.13 -5.14 -8.61
C LEU A 38 1.44 -5.24 -7.83
N LEU A 39 1.77 -4.21 -7.04
CA LEU A 39 2.96 -4.20 -6.18
C LEU A 39 2.92 -5.32 -5.16
N THR A 40 1.76 -5.64 -4.58
CA THR A 40 1.58 -6.74 -3.62
C THR A 40 1.87 -8.09 -4.28
N VAL A 41 1.37 -8.32 -5.49
CA VAL A 41 1.66 -9.54 -6.28
C VAL A 41 3.17 -9.68 -6.52
N LEU A 42 3.83 -8.61 -6.99
CA LEU A 42 5.27 -8.63 -7.25
C LEU A 42 6.09 -8.81 -5.96
N ALA A 43 5.76 -8.07 -4.90
CA ALA A 43 6.44 -8.15 -3.61
C ALA A 43 6.31 -9.55 -2.99
N SER A 44 5.16 -10.20 -3.15
CA SER A 44 4.96 -11.58 -2.65
C SER A 44 5.91 -12.58 -3.32
N GLY A 45 6.19 -12.39 -4.61
CA GLY A 45 7.16 -13.22 -5.34
C GLY A 45 8.58 -12.97 -4.85
N VAL A 46 9.00 -11.71 -4.76
CA VAL A 46 10.33 -11.34 -4.26
C VAL A 46 10.56 -11.88 -2.86
N ALA A 47 9.63 -11.63 -1.93
CA ALA A 47 9.75 -12.08 -0.54
C ALA A 47 9.83 -13.61 -0.42
N ALA A 48 9.05 -14.34 -1.22
CA ALA A 48 9.10 -15.80 -1.23
C ALA A 48 10.41 -16.34 -1.83
N THR A 49 10.97 -15.70 -2.87
CA THR A 49 12.25 -16.11 -3.45
C THR A 49 13.45 -15.86 -2.54
N MET A 50 13.34 -14.93 -1.60
CA MET A 50 14.36 -14.65 -0.59
C MET A 50 14.27 -15.59 0.63
N ASP A 51 13.35 -16.57 0.60
CA ASP A 51 13.05 -17.49 1.71
C ASP A 51 12.78 -16.77 3.04
N LEU A 52 12.10 -15.62 2.97
CA LEU A 52 11.76 -14.82 4.14
C LEU A 52 10.82 -15.61 5.07
N GLU A 53 11.13 -15.63 6.36
CA GLU A 53 10.27 -16.21 7.38
C GLU A 53 10.30 -15.38 8.67
N VAL A 54 9.17 -15.34 9.38
CA VAL A 54 9.02 -14.59 10.63
C VAL A 54 8.21 -15.42 11.61
N VAL A 55 8.62 -15.43 12.88
CA VAL A 55 7.84 -16.05 13.95
C VAL A 55 6.68 -15.13 14.35
N HIS A 56 5.46 -15.65 14.30
CA HIS A 56 4.27 -14.91 14.65
C HIS A 56 4.25 -14.62 16.17
N PRO A 57 4.20 -13.35 16.61
CA PRO A 57 4.37 -13.00 18.02
C PRO A 57 3.25 -13.49 18.93
N GLY A 58 2.05 -13.75 18.38
CA GLY A 58 0.90 -14.23 19.13
C GLY A 58 0.75 -15.75 19.20
N THR A 59 1.29 -16.50 18.24
CA THR A 59 1.08 -17.95 18.13
C THR A 59 2.37 -18.75 18.25
N GLY A 60 3.53 -18.13 18.02
CA GLY A 60 4.83 -18.79 18.00
C GLY A 60 5.11 -19.60 16.72
N GLU A 61 4.18 -19.58 15.76
CA GLU A 61 4.33 -20.30 14.49
C GLU A 61 5.19 -19.53 13.49
N THR A 62 5.97 -20.25 12.69
CA THR A 62 6.73 -19.65 11.58
C THR A 62 5.80 -19.35 10.41
N VAL A 63 5.75 -18.09 10.01
CA VAL A 63 4.94 -17.60 8.88
C VAL A 63 5.85 -17.29 7.69
N ARG A 64 5.40 -17.70 6.50
CA ARG A 64 6.10 -17.51 5.23
C ARG A 64 5.23 -16.72 4.24
N PRO A 65 5.80 -15.84 3.40
CA PRO A 65 5.06 -15.15 2.36
C PRO A 65 4.41 -16.12 1.37
N ALA A 66 3.15 -15.86 1.01
CA ALA A 66 2.45 -16.61 -0.03
C ALA A 66 2.77 -16.04 -1.41
N ASN A 67 3.47 -16.80 -2.26
CA ASN A 67 3.86 -16.34 -3.60
C ASN A 67 2.68 -16.34 -4.59
N LEU A 68 2.19 -15.14 -4.93
CA LEU A 68 1.06 -14.94 -5.84
C LEU A 68 1.43 -15.10 -7.33
N LEU A 69 2.72 -15.14 -7.67
CA LEU A 69 3.21 -15.36 -9.04
C LEU A 69 3.28 -16.84 -9.44
N THR A 70 2.86 -17.75 -8.55
CA THR A 70 2.75 -19.19 -8.85
C THR A 70 1.39 -19.53 -9.47
N ILE A 71 1.25 -20.71 -10.08
CA ILE A 71 -0.05 -21.20 -10.59
C ILE A 71 -1.09 -21.24 -9.47
N ALA A 72 -0.71 -21.74 -8.28
CA ALA A 72 -1.60 -21.78 -7.12
C ALA A 72 -2.00 -20.37 -6.65
N GLY A 73 -1.04 -19.44 -6.60
CA GLY A 73 -1.28 -18.04 -6.25
C GLY A 73 -2.20 -17.32 -7.24
N PHE A 74 -1.99 -17.53 -8.54
CA PHE A 74 -2.85 -16.97 -9.57
C PHE A 74 -4.26 -17.55 -9.52
N HIS A 75 -4.39 -18.87 -9.34
CA HIS A 75 -5.69 -19.52 -9.13
C HIS A 75 -6.43 -18.92 -7.93
N ARG A 76 -5.72 -18.73 -6.81
CA ARG A 76 -6.26 -18.09 -5.61
C ARG A 76 -6.84 -16.70 -5.90
N ILE A 77 -6.11 -15.86 -6.64
CA ILE A 77 -6.60 -14.53 -7.02
C ILE A 77 -7.93 -14.66 -7.76
N LEU A 78 -8.02 -15.53 -8.77
CA LEU A 78 -9.22 -15.68 -9.57
C LEU A 78 -10.42 -16.23 -8.77
N THR A 79 -10.18 -17.22 -7.90
CA THR A 79 -11.26 -17.86 -7.14
C THR A 79 -11.75 -17.02 -5.97
N GLU A 80 -10.88 -16.25 -5.32
CA GLU A 80 -11.23 -15.46 -4.15
C GLU A 80 -11.66 -14.03 -4.50
N MET A 81 -11.40 -13.53 -5.72
CA MET A 81 -11.66 -12.13 -6.11
C MET A 81 -13.08 -11.65 -5.79
N VAL A 82 -14.10 -12.42 -6.18
CA VAL A 82 -15.50 -12.03 -5.94
C VAL A 82 -15.81 -12.04 -4.45
N THR A 83 -15.43 -13.09 -3.74
CA THR A 83 -15.65 -13.21 -2.29
C THR A 83 -14.94 -12.10 -1.51
N ASN A 84 -13.72 -11.74 -1.89
CA ASN A 84 -12.96 -10.65 -1.29
C ASN A 84 -13.64 -9.30 -1.52
N PHE A 85 -14.20 -9.06 -2.72
CA PHE A 85 -14.92 -7.84 -3.03
C PHE A 85 -16.25 -7.75 -2.26
N THR A 86 -17.06 -8.82 -2.29
CA THR A 86 -18.38 -8.82 -1.64
C THR A 86 -18.31 -8.95 -0.12
N GLY A 87 -17.23 -9.52 0.42
CA GLY A 87 -17.01 -9.68 1.87
C GLY A 87 -16.29 -8.50 2.53
N PHE A 88 -15.97 -7.44 1.77
CA PHE A 88 -15.35 -6.25 2.32
C PHE A 88 -16.38 -5.46 3.14
N ALA A 89 -16.26 -5.47 4.47
CA ALA A 89 -17.27 -4.93 5.40
C ALA A 89 -17.77 -3.49 5.11
N PRO A 90 -16.97 -2.56 4.55
CA PRO A 90 -17.48 -1.25 4.15
C PRO A 90 -18.43 -1.26 2.93
N LEU A 91 -18.49 -2.35 2.16
CA LEU A 91 -19.34 -2.50 0.97
C LEU A 91 -20.63 -3.29 1.24
N GLY A 92 -20.78 -3.92 2.42
CA GLY A 92 -21.92 -4.76 2.80
C GLY A 92 -21.99 -5.04 4.30
#